data_AF-X6LKF3-F1
#
_entry.id   AF-X6LKF3-F1
#
_cell.length_a   1.000
_cell.length_b   1.000
_cell.length_c   1.000
_cell.angle_alpha   90.00
_cell.angle_beta   90.00
_cell.angle_gamma   90.00
#
_symmetry.space_group_name_H-M   'P 1'
#
loop_
_entity.id
_entity.type
_entity.pdbx_description
1 polymer ?
#
loop_
_entity_poly.entity_id
_entity_poly.type
_entity_poly.pdbx_seq_one_letter_code
_entity_poly.pdbx_strand_id
1 'polypeptide(L)'
;MLHLNVESEEKKLENKKETFFFSGCFKKEWLLLTNKPQKLNALMCCICNQIANNAMELHCDEHENVDQVYLVGEECLQKYLKQNNGKCPIQQHGHCKFSQGKALRKSVSELSIICPRQFNLKKRQSDEGTKSGEEGHWNESNSKNICNYKGKMKDLKDHLDKSCNLILNKQNIPLEIINELNVMNKQIRELQNVVNVQTEQFKHLKAELLNKDEQICELTKDIQQLKTEMDQTIFNLKNQQNEQIEQWKIKFEVHFTKLEELVKSNNEQINNLKHELLKKNQTILSNDIQHLKIEIDQHHKKKMNKKK
;
A
#
# COMPACT_ATOMS: atom_id res chain seq x y z
N MET A 1 -18.18 -28.58 -14.28
CA MET A 1 -17.36 -29.67 -14.83
C MET A 1 -16.54 -29.12 -15.98
N LEU A 2 -15.23 -28.91 -15.79
CA LEU A 2 -14.32 -28.51 -16.86
C LEU A 2 -13.49 -29.74 -17.23
N HIS A 3 -13.77 -30.31 -18.40
CA HIS A 3 -12.98 -31.38 -19.01
C HIS A 3 -11.66 -30.77 -19.49
N LEU A 4 -10.56 -31.03 -18.79
CA LEU A 4 -9.23 -30.64 -19.24
C LEU A 4 -8.71 -31.70 -20.21
N ASN A 5 -8.66 -31.33 -21.49
CA ASN A 5 -8.05 -32.09 -22.59
C ASN A 5 -6.52 -32.16 -22.42
N VAL A 6 -6.05 -33.22 -21.76
CA VAL A 6 -4.61 -33.48 -21.56
C VAL A 6 -3.89 -33.83 -22.89
N GLU A 7 -4.60 -34.38 -23.89
CA GLU A 7 -4.02 -34.71 -25.21
C GLU A 7 -3.64 -33.48 -26.06
N SER A 8 -4.05 -32.26 -25.70
CA SER A 8 -3.72 -31.04 -26.45
C SER A 8 -2.39 -30.40 -26.04
N GLU A 9 -1.85 -30.73 -24.87
CA GLU A 9 -0.69 -30.07 -24.26
C GLU A 9 0.63 -30.55 -24.88
N GLU A 10 0.77 -31.84 -25.18
CA GLU A 10 2.00 -32.39 -25.78
C GLU A 10 2.23 -31.87 -27.21
N LYS A 11 1.18 -31.87 -28.05
CA LYS A 11 1.22 -31.24 -29.38
C LYS A 11 1.48 -29.73 -29.31
N LYS A 12 1.06 -29.05 -28.23
CA LYS A 12 1.35 -27.62 -28.00
C LYS A 12 2.81 -27.38 -27.57
N LEU A 13 3.42 -28.29 -26.82
CA LEU A 13 4.79 -28.15 -26.30
C LEU A 13 5.83 -28.36 -27.41
N GLU A 14 5.60 -29.33 -28.30
CA GLU A 14 6.44 -29.61 -29.46
C GLU A 14 6.39 -28.45 -30.47
N ASN A 15 5.17 -27.96 -30.77
CA ASN A 15 4.98 -26.72 -31.54
C ASN A 15 5.69 -25.53 -30.88
N LYS A 16 5.61 -25.33 -29.56
CA LYS A 16 6.28 -24.22 -28.85
C LYS A 16 7.80 -24.21 -29.02
N LYS A 17 8.45 -25.38 -29.07
CA LYS A 17 9.91 -25.49 -29.23
C LYS A 17 10.38 -25.29 -30.67
N GLU A 18 9.58 -25.67 -31.66
CA GLU A 18 9.87 -25.37 -33.06
C GLU A 18 9.61 -23.91 -33.40
N THR A 19 8.58 -23.30 -32.81
CA THR A 19 8.37 -21.85 -32.86
C THR A 19 9.58 -21.08 -32.32
N PHE A 20 10.34 -21.66 -31.37
CA PHE A 20 11.54 -21.06 -30.78
C PHE A 20 12.71 -20.86 -31.77
N PHE A 21 12.74 -21.59 -32.89
CA PHE A 21 13.76 -21.38 -33.94
C PHE A 21 13.37 -20.30 -34.96
N PHE A 22 12.07 -20.00 -35.04
CA PHE A 22 11.53 -19.05 -36.00
C PHE A 22 11.13 -17.72 -35.36
N SER A 23 11.08 -17.63 -34.02
CA SER A 23 10.93 -16.37 -33.30
C SER A 23 12.29 -15.70 -33.09
N GLY A 24 12.37 -14.43 -33.45
CA GLY A 24 13.57 -13.60 -33.31
C GLY A 24 14.59 -13.75 -34.44
N CYS A 25 15.71 -13.03 -34.28
CA CYS A 25 16.83 -13.01 -35.22
C CYS A 25 17.65 -14.30 -35.16
N PHE A 26 18.26 -14.69 -36.28
CA PHE A 26 19.05 -15.92 -36.39
C PHE A 26 20.45 -15.74 -35.84
N LYS A 27 20.91 -16.72 -35.05
CA LYS A 27 22.26 -16.70 -34.46
C LYS A 27 23.34 -16.54 -35.53
N LYS A 28 24.19 -15.53 -35.38
CA LYS A 28 25.30 -15.24 -36.31
C LYS A 28 26.25 -16.44 -36.45
N GLU A 29 26.60 -17.06 -35.32
CA GLU A 29 27.48 -18.24 -35.26
C GLU A 29 26.97 -19.40 -36.13
N TRP A 30 25.66 -19.65 -36.10
CA TRP A 30 25.04 -20.71 -36.89
C TRP A 30 25.17 -20.46 -38.40
N LEU A 31 24.96 -19.21 -38.82
CA LEU A 31 25.03 -18.81 -40.23
C LEU A 31 26.47 -18.68 -40.75
N LEU A 32 27.44 -18.35 -39.89
CA LEU A 32 28.86 -18.29 -40.22
C LEU A 32 29.43 -19.64 -40.66
N LEU A 33 28.81 -20.75 -40.28
CA LEU A 33 29.23 -22.09 -40.70
C LEU A 33 29.09 -22.34 -42.21
N THR A 34 28.28 -21.53 -42.91
CA THR A 34 27.94 -21.77 -44.33
C THR A 34 27.96 -20.52 -45.21
N ASN A 35 28.19 -19.33 -44.64
CA ASN A 35 28.18 -18.06 -45.39
C ASN A 35 29.40 -17.20 -45.05
N LYS A 36 29.80 -16.35 -46.01
CA LYS A 36 30.89 -15.39 -45.82
C LYS A 36 30.48 -14.27 -44.84
N PRO A 37 31.35 -13.85 -43.90
CA PRO A 37 31.05 -12.81 -42.92
C PRO A 37 30.57 -11.48 -43.54
N GLN A 38 31.15 -11.06 -44.67
CA GLN A 38 30.81 -9.80 -45.34
C GLN A 38 29.33 -9.76 -45.74
N LYS A 39 28.80 -10.87 -46.28
CA LYS A 39 27.39 -11.00 -46.66
C LYS A 39 26.46 -10.96 -45.44
N LEU A 40 26.90 -11.53 -44.32
CA LEU A 40 26.13 -11.56 -43.08
C LEU A 40 26.13 -10.23 -42.35
N ASN A 41 27.24 -9.47 -42.39
CA ASN A 41 27.34 -8.19 -41.71
C ASN A 41 26.32 -7.17 -42.23
N ALA A 42 26.02 -7.18 -43.53
CA ALA A 42 24.97 -6.36 -44.13
C ALA A 42 23.54 -6.74 -43.70
N LEU A 43 23.36 -7.91 -43.07
CA LEU A 43 22.07 -8.43 -42.63
C LEU A 43 21.94 -8.45 -41.10
N MET A 44 22.82 -7.76 -40.38
CA MET A 44 22.78 -7.74 -38.91
C MET A 44 21.67 -6.82 -38.40
N CYS A 45 20.92 -7.33 -37.42
CA CYS A 45 19.96 -6.56 -36.64
C CYS A 45 20.71 -5.65 -35.65
N CYS A 46 20.49 -4.34 -35.74
CA CYS A 46 21.15 -3.35 -34.90
C CYS A 46 20.80 -3.41 -33.40
N ILE A 47 19.75 -4.15 -33.02
CA ILE A 47 19.32 -4.30 -31.62
C ILE A 47 20.02 -5.47 -30.92
N CYS A 48 20.06 -6.64 -31.56
CA CYS A 48 20.56 -7.87 -30.92
C CYS A 48 21.88 -8.38 -31.50
N ASN A 49 22.41 -7.70 -32.53
CA ASN A 49 23.65 -8.06 -33.24
C ASN A 49 23.66 -9.49 -33.83
N GLN A 50 22.47 -10.06 -34.05
CA GLN A 50 22.25 -11.32 -34.76
C GLN A 50 21.75 -11.04 -36.20
N ILE A 51 21.56 -12.07 -37.03
CA ILE A 51 21.08 -11.88 -38.40
C ILE A 51 19.57 -11.63 -38.40
N ALA A 52 19.15 -10.50 -38.97
CA ALA A 52 17.77 -10.05 -38.92
C ALA A 52 16.82 -11.05 -39.59
N ASN A 53 15.88 -11.58 -38.80
CA ASN A 53 14.74 -12.34 -39.30
C ASN A 53 13.57 -11.39 -39.59
N ASN A 54 12.86 -11.61 -40.69
CA ASN A 54 11.83 -10.70 -41.18
C ASN A 54 12.29 -9.24 -41.19
N ALA A 55 13.47 -9.01 -41.79
CA ALA A 55 14.19 -7.75 -41.68
C ALA A 55 13.33 -6.52 -42.05
N MET A 56 13.49 -5.45 -41.27
CA MET A 56 12.83 -4.15 -41.39
C MET A 56 13.89 -3.07 -41.54
N GLU A 57 13.64 -2.12 -42.43
CA GLU A 57 14.51 -0.96 -42.66
C GLU A 57 13.99 0.22 -41.84
N LEU A 58 14.90 0.92 -41.16
CA LEU A 58 14.59 2.15 -40.46
C LEU A 58 14.75 3.31 -41.44
N HIS A 59 13.70 4.12 -41.58
CA HIS A 59 13.71 5.38 -42.32
C HIS A 59 13.37 6.48 -41.34
N CYS A 60 14.40 7.14 -40.82
CA CYS A 60 14.24 8.32 -39.99
C CYS A 60 14.90 9.50 -40.71
N ASP A 61 14.27 10.68 -40.72
CA ASP A 61 14.79 11.88 -41.38
C ASP A 61 16.12 12.31 -40.72
N GLU A 62 16.27 12.00 -39.43
CA GLU A 62 17.51 12.20 -38.65
C GLU A 62 18.67 11.30 -39.11
N HIS A 63 18.40 10.27 -39.94
CA HIS A 63 19.37 9.31 -40.46
C HIS A 63 19.42 9.28 -42.00
N GLU A 64 18.86 10.27 -42.68
CA GLU A 64 18.83 10.32 -44.16
C GLU A 64 20.22 10.53 -44.80
N ASN A 65 21.19 11.05 -44.03
CA ASN A 65 22.54 11.40 -44.50
C ASN A 65 23.62 10.35 -44.22
N VAL A 66 23.27 9.17 -43.67
CA VAL A 66 24.22 8.05 -43.56
C VAL A 66 23.98 7.11 -44.74
N ASP A 67 25.02 6.85 -45.55
CA ASP A 67 25.00 5.88 -46.66
C ASP A 67 24.64 4.43 -46.22
N GLN A 68 24.37 4.21 -44.94
CA GLN A 68 24.11 2.92 -44.33
C GLN A 68 22.65 2.82 -43.85
N VAL A 69 21.89 1.93 -44.50
CA VAL A 69 20.55 1.55 -44.04
C VAL A 69 20.65 0.73 -42.76
N TYR A 70 19.99 1.18 -41.69
CA TYR A 70 19.89 0.41 -40.46
C TYR A 70 18.85 -0.70 -40.60
N LEU A 71 19.27 -1.91 -40.28
CA LEU A 71 18.44 -3.11 -40.36
C LEU A 71 18.07 -3.59 -38.96
N VAL A 72 16.80 -3.95 -38.77
CA VAL A 72 16.29 -4.53 -37.52
C VAL A 72 15.42 -5.74 -37.81
N GLY A 73 15.48 -6.77 -36.96
CA GLY A 73 14.51 -7.87 -37.02
C GLY A 73 13.15 -7.42 -36.50
N GLU A 74 12.07 -7.79 -37.18
CA GLU A 74 10.70 -7.32 -36.88
C GLU A 74 10.29 -7.56 -35.42
N GLU A 75 10.53 -8.76 -34.88
CA GLU A 75 10.19 -9.07 -33.49
C GLU A 75 11.07 -8.29 -32.49
N CYS A 76 12.36 -8.08 -32.81
CA CYS A 76 13.24 -7.25 -31.99
C CYS A 76 12.72 -5.80 -31.95
N LEU A 77 12.31 -5.26 -33.09
CA LEU A 77 11.73 -3.92 -33.18
C LEU A 77 10.44 -3.80 -32.37
N GLN A 78 9.52 -4.76 -32.52
CA GLN A 78 8.25 -4.76 -31.78
C GLN A 78 8.46 -4.78 -30.25
N LYS A 79 9.33 -5.67 -29.76
CA LYS A 79 9.66 -5.74 -28.32
C LYS A 79 10.30 -4.44 -27.85
N TYR A 80 11.22 -3.90 -28.64
CA TYR A 80 11.93 -2.66 -28.32
C TYR A 80 10.98 -1.46 -28.22
N LEU A 81 10.13 -1.25 -29.22
CA LEU A 81 9.18 -0.13 -29.25
C LEU A 81 8.21 -0.18 -28.06
N LYS A 82 7.76 -1.39 -27.67
CA LYS A 82 6.91 -1.58 -26.50
C LYS A 82 7.60 -1.19 -25.19
N GLN A 83 8.91 -1.45 -25.08
CA GLN A 83 9.69 -1.15 -23.88
C GLN A 83 10.19 0.30 -23.83
N ASN A 84 10.34 0.96 -24.98
CA ASN A 84 10.97 2.28 -25.10
C ASN A 84 10.01 3.36 -25.63
N ASN A 85 8.70 3.22 -25.36
CA ASN A 85 7.67 4.21 -25.72
C ASN A 85 7.70 4.62 -27.20
N GLY A 86 7.91 3.67 -28.10
CA GLY A 86 7.92 3.92 -29.54
C GLY A 86 9.12 4.70 -30.06
N LYS A 87 10.16 4.94 -29.25
CA LYS A 87 11.37 5.67 -29.65
C LYS A 87 12.26 4.86 -30.60
N CYS A 88 13.01 5.56 -31.43
CA CYS A 88 13.94 4.96 -32.38
C CYS A 88 15.07 4.17 -31.67
N PRO A 89 15.38 2.93 -32.08
CA PRO A 89 16.47 2.12 -31.50
C PRO A 89 17.88 2.71 -31.62
N ILE A 90 18.11 3.64 -32.56
CA ILE A 90 19.45 4.20 -32.83
C ILE A 90 19.75 5.39 -31.93
N GLN A 91 18.85 6.37 -31.85
CA GLN A 91 19.09 7.67 -31.18
C GLN A 91 17.91 8.18 -30.34
N GLN A 92 16.94 7.32 -29.99
CA GLN A 92 15.83 7.64 -29.07
C GLN A 92 14.91 8.81 -29.47
N HIS A 93 14.96 9.29 -30.70
CA HIS A 93 14.02 10.30 -31.20
C HIS A 93 12.64 9.69 -31.49
N GLY A 94 11.63 10.54 -31.63
CA GLY A 94 10.28 10.14 -32.01
C GLY A 94 10.11 10.00 -33.52
N HIS A 95 8.93 9.55 -33.96
CA HIS A 95 8.46 9.60 -35.34
C HIS A 95 9.31 8.87 -36.41
N CYS A 96 10.02 7.80 -36.05
CA CYS A 96 10.70 7.00 -37.08
C CYS A 96 9.71 6.14 -37.87
N LYS A 97 9.90 6.07 -39.20
CA LYS A 97 9.13 5.19 -40.09
C LYS A 97 9.90 3.89 -40.29
N PHE A 98 9.16 2.80 -40.42
CA PHE A 98 9.73 1.47 -40.64
C PHE A 98 9.10 0.85 -41.88
N SER A 99 9.92 0.29 -42.76
CA SER A 99 9.44 -0.39 -43.97
C SER A 99 9.95 -1.83 -44.03
N GLN A 100 9.20 -2.69 -44.72
CA GLN A 100 9.64 -4.05 -44.96
C GLN A 100 10.67 -4.05 -46.09
N GLY A 101 11.93 -4.32 -45.75
CA GLY A 101 13.02 -4.43 -46.73
C GLY A 101 12.89 -5.69 -47.59
N LYS A 102 12.08 -5.64 -48.66
CA LYS A 102 11.77 -6.82 -49.51
C LYS A 102 13.04 -7.47 -50.08
N ALA A 103 14.01 -6.66 -50.52
CA ALA A 103 15.27 -7.15 -51.06
C ALA A 103 16.16 -7.81 -49.98
N LEU A 104 16.17 -7.24 -48.77
CA LEU A 104 16.91 -7.78 -47.63
C LEU A 104 16.28 -9.07 -47.11
N ARG A 105 14.95 -9.13 -46.99
CA ARG A 105 14.20 -10.35 -46.66
C ARG A 105 14.51 -11.47 -47.65
N LYS A 106 14.49 -11.17 -48.96
CA LYS A 106 14.90 -12.12 -50.00
C LYS A 106 16.36 -12.58 -49.82
N SER A 107 17.27 -11.66 -49.49
CA SER A 107 18.68 -11.98 -49.25
C SER A 107 18.87 -12.93 -48.06
N VAL A 108 18.11 -12.73 -46.97
CA VAL A 108 18.09 -13.63 -45.80
C VAL A 108 17.52 -14.99 -46.18
N SER A 109 16.42 -15.04 -46.93
CA SER A 109 15.79 -16.29 -47.40
C SER A 109 16.72 -17.16 -48.27
N GLU A 110 17.69 -16.55 -48.96
CA GLU A 110 18.67 -17.20 -49.82
C GLU A 110 19.99 -17.54 -49.10
N LEU A 111 20.12 -17.26 -47.79
CA LEU A 111 21.28 -17.71 -47.02
C LEU A 111 21.34 -19.23 -46.97
N SER A 112 22.53 -19.78 -47.16
CA SER A 112 22.75 -21.21 -46.93
C SER A 112 22.74 -21.47 -45.43
N ILE A 113 22.21 -22.60 -45.01
CA ILE A 113 22.15 -23.02 -43.62
C ILE A 113 22.39 -24.52 -43.49
N ILE A 114 22.82 -24.94 -42.30
CA ILE A 114 22.68 -26.33 -41.87
C ILE A 114 21.43 -26.48 -41.00
N CYS A 115 20.91 -27.69 -40.85
CA CYS A 115 19.78 -27.94 -39.94
C CYS A 115 20.06 -27.38 -38.52
N PRO A 116 19.15 -26.59 -37.94
CA PRO A 116 19.33 -26.05 -36.59
C PRO A 116 19.38 -27.16 -35.53
N ARG A 117 18.67 -28.28 -35.72
CA ARG A 117 18.78 -29.46 -34.84
C ARG A 117 20.19 -30.06 -34.88
N GLN A 118 20.83 -30.09 -36.04
CA GLN A 118 22.22 -30.54 -36.21
C GLN A 118 23.22 -29.58 -35.55
N PHE A 119 23.00 -28.26 -35.68
CA PHE A 119 23.84 -27.26 -35.03
C PHE A 119 23.85 -27.40 -33.50
N ASN A 120 22.67 -27.57 -32.89
CA ASN A 120 22.58 -27.73 -31.44
C ASN A 120 23.20 -29.04 -30.94
N LEU A 121 23.06 -30.13 -31.70
CA LEU A 121 23.67 -31.41 -31.35
C LEU A 121 25.20 -31.29 -31.31
N LYS A 122 25.80 -30.67 -32.33
CA LYS A 122 27.25 -30.44 -32.39
C LYS A 122 27.74 -29.54 -31.25
N LYS A 123 26.97 -28.51 -30.89
CA LYS A 123 27.32 -27.60 -29.79
C LYS A 123 27.38 -28.33 -28.44
N ARG A 124 26.41 -29.20 -28.14
CA ARG A 124 26.43 -29.99 -26.90
C ARG A 124 27.65 -30.91 -26.82
N GLN A 125 27.99 -31.55 -27.93
CA GLN A 125 29.16 -32.43 -28.01
C GLN A 125 30.49 -31.67 -27.83
N SER A 126 30.60 -30.43 -28.32
CA SER A 126 31.80 -29.62 -28.11
C SER A 126 31.92 -29.10 -26.69
N ASP A 127 30.81 -28.82 -26.00
CA ASP A 127 30.81 -28.29 -24.64
C ASP A 127 31.14 -29.38 -23.59
N GLU A 128 30.86 -30.66 -23.89
CA GLU A 128 31.17 -31.81 -23.02
C GLU A 128 32.61 -32.33 -23.17
N GLY A 129 33.29 -32.04 -24.28
CA GLY A 129 34.63 -32.56 -24.61
C GLY A 129 35.82 -31.99 -23.83
N THR A 130 35.62 -31.11 -22.83
CA THR A 130 36.72 -30.54 -22.02
C THR A 130 36.84 -31.18 -20.63
N LYS A 131 35.96 -32.11 -20.24
CA LYS A 131 35.99 -32.72 -18.90
C LYS A 131 35.57 -34.19 -18.89
N SER A 132 36.41 -35.09 -19.39
CA SER A 132 36.63 -36.41 -18.74
C SER A 132 37.66 -37.23 -19.51
N GLY A 133 38.82 -37.43 -18.89
CA GLY A 133 39.73 -38.51 -19.22
C GLY A 133 39.29 -39.77 -18.48
N GLU A 134 38.13 -40.32 -18.81
CA GLU A 134 37.70 -41.64 -18.32
C GLU A 134 37.10 -42.44 -19.47
N GLU A 135 37.73 -43.58 -19.73
CA GLU A 135 37.37 -44.59 -20.73
C GLU A 135 36.01 -45.21 -20.38
N GLY A 136 34.94 -44.56 -20.82
CA GLY A 136 33.57 -45.07 -20.77
C GLY A 136 33.11 -45.56 -22.14
N HIS A 137 33.05 -46.88 -22.28
CA HIS A 137 32.48 -47.67 -23.39
C HIS A 137 31.26 -46.99 -24.07
N TRP A 138 31.47 -46.45 -25.27
CA TRP A 138 30.41 -45.87 -26.10
C TRP A 138 29.62 -46.97 -26.78
N ASN A 139 28.35 -47.12 -26.41
CA ASN A 139 27.39 -47.95 -27.13
C ASN A 139 27.30 -47.48 -28.60
N GLU A 140 27.80 -48.33 -29.50
CA GLU A 140 27.93 -48.17 -30.95
C GLU A 140 26.59 -48.31 -31.70
N SER A 141 25.48 -47.82 -31.13
CA SER A 141 24.12 -48.10 -31.63
C SER A 141 23.27 -46.88 -32.00
N ASN A 142 23.78 -45.64 -31.91
CA ASN A 142 23.02 -44.44 -32.30
C ASN A 142 23.44 -43.81 -33.64
N SER A 143 24.16 -44.55 -34.48
CA SER A 143 24.75 -44.13 -35.76
C SER A 143 23.77 -43.97 -36.93
N LYS A 144 22.46 -43.73 -36.70
CA LYS A 144 21.47 -43.63 -37.81
C LYS A 144 20.67 -42.34 -37.92
N ASN A 145 20.59 -41.50 -36.90
CA ASN A 145 19.79 -40.26 -36.99
C ASN A 145 20.67 -39.03 -37.16
N ILE A 146 21.55 -39.04 -38.16
CA ILE A 146 22.34 -37.85 -38.52
C ILE A 146 21.56 -37.07 -39.58
N CYS A 147 21.09 -35.88 -39.23
CA CYS A 147 20.65 -34.92 -40.24
C CYS A 147 21.88 -34.31 -40.92
N ASN A 148 21.92 -34.36 -42.25
CA ASN A 148 22.96 -33.77 -43.09
C ASN A 148 22.43 -32.62 -43.98
N TYR A 149 21.25 -32.09 -43.65
CA TYR A 149 20.62 -31.04 -44.44
C TYR A 149 21.50 -29.79 -44.51
N LYS A 150 21.77 -29.37 -45.74
CA LYS A 150 22.39 -28.10 -46.09
C LYS A 150 21.57 -27.50 -47.23
N GLY A 151 20.88 -26.39 -46.98
CA GLY A 151 19.93 -25.81 -47.92
C GLY A 151 19.75 -24.31 -47.71
N LYS A 152 18.73 -23.72 -48.34
CA LYS A 152 18.41 -22.30 -48.17
C LYS A 152 17.49 -22.09 -46.98
N MET A 153 17.59 -20.94 -46.33
CA MET A 153 16.77 -20.59 -45.15
C MET A 153 15.27 -20.75 -45.42
N LYS A 154 14.78 -20.35 -46.60
CA LYS A 154 13.36 -20.48 -46.97
C LYS A 154 12.84 -21.92 -47.02
N ASP A 155 13.71 -22.89 -47.28
CA ASP A 155 13.36 -24.31 -47.40
C ASP A 155 13.50 -25.03 -46.03
N LEU A 156 13.96 -24.32 -44.99
CA LEU A 156 14.21 -24.89 -43.67
C LEU A 156 12.95 -25.47 -43.03
N LYS A 157 11.83 -24.74 -43.14
CA LYS A 157 10.58 -25.14 -42.52
C LYS A 157 10.10 -26.47 -43.08
N ASP A 158 10.11 -26.60 -44.40
CA ASP A 158 9.74 -27.84 -45.08
C ASP A 158 10.62 -29.02 -44.65
N HIS A 159 11.93 -28.78 -44.52
CA HIS A 159 12.85 -29.77 -43.97
C HIS A 159 12.50 -30.21 -42.55
N LEU A 160 12.28 -29.25 -41.62
CA LEU A 160 11.97 -29.56 -40.22
C LEU A 160 10.66 -30.34 -40.06
N ASP A 161 9.66 -29.99 -40.87
CA ASP A 161 8.31 -30.57 -40.81
C ASP A 161 8.26 -31.97 -41.45
N LYS A 162 9.00 -32.20 -42.55
CA LYS A 162 8.79 -33.39 -43.41
C LYS A 162 9.96 -34.36 -43.48
N SER A 163 11.20 -33.90 -43.30
CA SER A 163 12.38 -34.69 -43.71
C SER A 163 13.51 -34.70 -42.68
N CYS A 164 13.38 -33.96 -41.58
CA CYS A 164 14.40 -33.89 -40.57
C CYS A 164 14.35 -35.13 -39.66
N ASN A 165 15.18 -36.14 -39.96
CA ASN A 165 15.31 -37.38 -39.18
C ASN A 165 15.83 -37.18 -37.75
N LEU A 166 16.24 -35.97 -37.39
CA LEU A 166 16.42 -35.54 -36.00
C LEU A 166 15.08 -35.15 -35.36
N ILE A 167 13.97 -35.79 -35.73
CA ILE A 167 12.70 -35.64 -34.99
C ILE A 167 13.03 -35.92 -33.53
N LEU A 168 12.56 -35.06 -32.63
CA LEU A 168 12.62 -35.36 -31.20
C LEU A 168 11.88 -36.69 -31.06
N ASN A 169 12.60 -37.81 -31.02
CA ASN A 169 11.98 -39.09 -30.74
C ASN A 169 11.23 -38.85 -29.42
N LYS A 170 9.90 -38.97 -29.47
CA LYS A 170 9.05 -39.06 -28.28
C LYS A 170 9.82 -39.93 -27.30
N GLN A 171 10.36 -39.32 -26.25
CA GLN A 171 11.01 -40.10 -25.22
C GLN A 171 9.93 -41.03 -24.71
N ASN A 172 10.13 -42.34 -24.84
CA ASN A 172 9.29 -43.33 -24.18
C ASN A 172 9.45 -43.05 -22.68
N ILE A 173 8.55 -42.25 -22.12
CA ILE A 173 8.50 -41.98 -20.69
C ILE A 173 8.24 -43.34 -20.02
N PRO A 174 9.15 -43.84 -19.15
CA PRO A 174 8.93 -45.09 -18.44
C PRO A 174 7.58 -45.11 -17.71
N LEU A 175 6.91 -46.27 -17.67
CA LEU A 175 5.58 -46.44 -17.08
C LEU A 175 5.56 -46.01 -15.60
N GLU A 176 6.69 -46.17 -14.91
CA GLU A 176 6.93 -45.72 -13.54
C GLU A 176 6.69 -44.21 -13.39
N ILE A 177 7.19 -43.39 -14.32
CA ILE A 177 7.01 -41.92 -14.28
C ILE A 177 5.54 -41.54 -14.47
N ILE A 178 4.81 -42.28 -15.32
CA ILE A 178 3.36 -42.05 -15.53
C ILE A 178 2.59 -42.35 -14.23
N ASN A 179 2.95 -43.43 -13.54
CA ASN A 179 2.32 -43.78 -12.26
C ASN A 179 2.61 -42.74 -11.18
N GLU A 180 3.85 -42.27 -11.07
CA GLU A 180 4.21 -41.17 -10.16
C GLU A 180 3.44 -39.88 -10.48
N LEU A 181 3.30 -39.53 -11.76
CA LEU A 181 2.52 -38.37 -12.19
C LEU A 181 1.05 -38.49 -11.80
N ASN A 182 0.46 -39.69 -11.90
CA ASN A 182 -0.92 -39.94 -11.48
C ASN A 182 -1.10 -39.78 -9.97
N VAL A 183 -0.14 -40.26 -9.16
CA VAL A 183 -0.15 -40.07 -7.70
C VAL A 183 -0.04 -38.58 -7.36
N MET A 184 0.89 -37.85 -7.99
CA MET A 184 1.03 -36.41 -7.79
C MET A 184 -0.25 -35.66 -8.18
N ASN A 185 -0.89 -36.01 -9.30
CA ASN A 185 -2.15 -35.40 -9.72
C ASN A 185 -3.29 -35.63 -8.71
N LYS A 186 -3.32 -36.80 -8.05
CA LYS A 186 -4.30 -37.07 -6.98
C LYS A 186 -4.03 -36.16 -5.78
N GLN A 187 -2.78 -36.05 -5.33
CA GLN A 187 -2.39 -35.18 -4.22
C GLN A 187 -2.67 -33.70 -4.51
N ILE A 188 -2.43 -33.24 -5.74
CA ILE A 188 -2.74 -31.87 -6.17
C ILE A 188 -4.24 -31.59 -6.03
N ARG A 189 -5.11 -32.52 -6.42
CA ARG A 189 -6.57 -32.36 -6.26
C ARG A 189 -6.99 -32.31 -4.79
N GLU A 190 -6.39 -33.14 -3.94
CA GLU A 190 -6.65 -33.12 -2.50
C GLU A 190 -6.24 -31.79 -1.88
N LEU A 191 -5.04 -31.28 -2.22
CA LEU A 191 -4.57 -29.97 -1.77
C LEU A 191 -5.46 -28.83 -2.28
N GLN A 192 -5.92 -28.88 -3.54
CA GLN A 192 -6.85 -27.89 -4.08
C GLN A 192 -8.16 -27.85 -3.30
N ASN A 193 -8.69 -28.99 -2.89
CA ASN A 193 -9.90 -29.05 -2.06
C ASN A 193 -9.67 -28.41 -0.68
N VAL A 194 -8.54 -28.70 -0.03
CA VAL A 194 -8.19 -28.08 1.26
C VAL A 194 -8.05 -26.56 1.13
N VAL A 195 -7.37 -26.08 0.10
CA VAL A 195 -7.21 -24.65 -0.17
C VAL A 195 -8.56 -23.97 -0.39
N ASN A 196 -9.49 -24.63 -1.10
CA ASN A 196 -10.84 -24.09 -1.31
C ASN A 196 -11.62 -23.98 0.01
N VAL A 197 -11.58 -25.01 0.87
CA VAL A 197 -12.24 -24.98 2.19
C VAL A 197 -11.67 -23.86 3.06
N GLN A 198 -10.34 -23.73 3.11
CA GLN A 198 -9.67 -22.66 3.87
C GLN A 198 -10.01 -21.27 3.32
N THR A 199 -10.15 -21.13 2.00
CA THR A 199 -10.54 -19.87 1.36
C THR A 199 -11.94 -19.43 1.79
N GLU A 200 -12.89 -20.35 1.85
CA GLU A 200 -14.25 -20.04 2.34
C GLU A 200 -14.28 -19.72 3.83
N GLN A 201 -13.51 -20.44 4.65
CA GLN A 201 -13.35 -20.11 6.07
C GLN A 201 -12.77 -18.70 6.28
N PHE A 202 -11.77 -18.32 5.48
CA PHE A 202 -11.17 -17.00 5.54
C PHE A 202 -12.17 -15.89 5.14
N LYS A 203 -13.00 -16.13 4.12
CA LYS A 203 -14.08 -15.19 3.74
C LYS A 203 -15.09 -15.00 4.88
N HIS A 204 -15.50 -16.09 5.53
CA HIS A 204 -16.41 -16.03 6.67
C HIS A 204 -15.81 -15.20 7.82
N LEU A 205 -14.57 -15.51 8.23
CA LEU A 205 -13.88 -14.76 9.29
C LEU A 205 -13.71 -13.27 8.93
N LYS A 206 -13.42 -12.97 7.66
CA LYS A 206 -13.32 -11.59 7.18
C LYS A 206 -14.66 -10.85 7.29
N ALA A 207 -15.78 -11.50 6.96
CA ALA A 207 -17.10 -10.91 7.11
C ALA A 207 -17.48 -10.70 8.60
N GLU A 208 -17.15 -11.66 9.46
CA GLU A 208 -17.36 -11.53 10.91
C GLU A 208 -16.55 -10.38 11.51
N LEU A 209 -15.30 -10.21 11.06
CA LEU A 209 -14.45 -9.09 11.47
C LEU A 209 -15.07 -7.73 11.08
N LEU A 210 -15.55 -7.60 9.84
CA LEU A 210 -16.21 -6.37 9.37
C LEU A 210 -17.49 -6.04 10.17
N ASN A 211 -18.29 -7.05 10.52
CA ASN A 211 -19.47 -6.86 11.36
C ASN A 211 -19.09 -6.38 12.78
N LYS A 212 -18.00 -6.93 13.35
CA LYS A 212 -17.49 -6.47 14.66
C LYS A 212 -16.99 -5.02 14.59
N ASP A 213 -16.33 -4.62 13.50
CA ASP A 213 -15.90 -3.23 13.30
C ASP A 213 -17.10 -2.26 13.22
N GLU A 214 -18.20 -2.66 12.58
CA GLU A 214 -19.45 -1.89 12.52
C GLU A 214 -20.05 -1.70 13.93
N GLN A 215 -20.13 -2.77 14.72
CA GLN A 215 -20.59 -2.70 16.11
C GLN A 215 -19.70 -1.82 16.99
N ILE A 216 -18.38 -1.86 16.80
CA ILE A 216 -17.44 -0.97 17.51
C ILE A 216 -17.70 0.49 17.13
N CYS A 217 -18.00 0.77 15.86
CA CYS A 217 -18.33 2.12 15.41
C CYS A 217 -19.64 2.64 16.03
N GLU A 218 -20.67 1.80 16.14
CA GLU A 218 -21.93 2.15 16.81
C GLU A 218 -21.73 2.43 18.30
N LEU A 219 -21.07 1.51 19.02
CA LEU A 219 -20.75 1.70 20.44
C LEU A 219 -19.90 2.95 20.70
N THR A 220 -18.99 3.28 19.79
CA THR A 220 -18.17 4.50 19.88
C THR A 220 -19.03 5.75 19.78
N LYS A 221 -20.05 5.77 18.91
CA LYS A 221 -20.99 6.89 18.78
C LYS A 221 -21.82 7.03 20.05
N ASP A 222 -22.33 5.93 20.60
CA ASP A 222 -23.13 5.94 21.83
C ASP A 222 -22.31 6.47 23.02
N ILE A 223 -21.06 6.05 23.16
CA ILE A 223 -20.14 6.56 24.20
C ILE A 223 -19.90 8.07 24.04
N GLN A 224 -19.73 8.56 22.80
CA GLN A 224 -19.55 9.99 22.55
C GLN A 224 -20.81 10.81 22.87
N GLN A 225 -21.98 10.27 22.54
CA GLN A 225 -23.26 10.89 22.89
C GLN A 225 -23.44 10.98 24.40
N LEU A 226 -23.27 9.86 25.11
CA LEU A 226 -23.36 9.81 26.57
C LEU A 226 -22.39 10.77 27.26
N LYS A 227 -21.16 10.89 26.73
CA LYS A 227 -20.18 11.87 27.23
C LYS A 227 -20.70 13.30 27.10
N THR A 228 -21.29 13.64 25.96
CA THR A 228 -21.84 14.98 25.70
C THR A 228 -23.03 15.28 26.62
N GLU A 229 -23.92 14.31 26.82
CA GLU A 229 -25.06 14.43 27.75
C GLU A 229 -24.60 14.61 29.20
N MET A 230 -23.56 13.87 29.61
CA MET A 230 -22.95 14.00 30.93
C MET A 230 -22.30 15.38 31.13
N ASP A 231 -21.54 15.87 30.15
CA ASP A 231 -20.91 17.20 30.20
C ASP A 231 -21.98 18.31 30.29
N GLN A 232 -23.07 18.18 29.54
CA GLN A 232 -24.22 19.11 29.61
C GLN A 232 -24.90 19.08 30.99
N THR A 233 -25.07 17.90 31.58
CA THR A 233 -25.66 17.74 32.91
C THR A 233 -24.77 18.38 33.98
N ILE A 234 -23.46 18.16 33.92
CA ILE A 234 -22.48 18.79 34.82
C ILE A 234 -22.55 20.31 34.70
N PHE A 235 -22.64 20.85 33.48
CA PHE A 235 -22.77 22.28 33.24
C PHE A 235 -24.06 22.86 33.85
N ASN A 236 -25.20 22.20 33.64
CA ASN A 236 -26.49 22.62 34.19
C ASN A 236 -26.47 22.63 35.74
N LEU A 237 -25.92 21.58 36.35
CA LEU A 237 -25.80 21.49 37.81
C LEU A 237 -24.89 22.60 38.38
N LYS A 238 -23.78 22.91 37.71
CA LYS A 238 -22.91 24.04 38.11
C LYS A 238 -23.64 25.37 38.07
N ASN A 239 -24.40 25.63 37.01
CA ASN A 239 -25.20 26.85 36.91
C ASN A 239 -26.26 26.94 38.00
N GLN A 240 -26.98 25.84 38.27
CA GLN A 240 -27.96 25.78 39.34
C GLN A 240 -27.31 26.01 40.73
N GLN A 241 -26.12 25.46 40.98
CA GLN A 241 -25.37 25.73 42.22
C GLN A 241 -24.98 27.20 42.34
N ASN A 242 -24.51 27.83 41.25
CA ASN A 242 -24.18 29.25 41.24
C ASN A 242 -25.41 30.12 41.53
N GLU A 243 -26.57 29.82 40.93
CA GLU A 243 -27.83 30.51 41.21
C GLU A 243 -28.24 30.40 42.68
N GLN A 244 -28.12 29.20 43.28
CA GLN A 244 -28.38 29.02 44.70
C GLN A 244 -27.42 29.85 45.56
N ILE A 245 -26.12 29.84 45.24
CA ILE A 245 -25.11 30.64 45.96
C ILE A 245 -25.47 32.14 45.93
N GLU A 246 -25.86 32.67 44.77
CA GLU A 246 -26.28 34.07 44.66
C GLU A 246 -27.55 34.37 45.47
N GLN A 247 -28.54 33.47 45.47
CA GLN A 247 -29.72 33.62 46.33
C GLN A 247 -29.37 33.62 47.82
N TRP A 248 -28.43 32.77 48.25
CA TRP A 248 -27.96 32.74 49.63
C TRP A 248 -27.20 34.01 50.00
N LYS A 249 -26.36 34.55 49.12
CA LYS A 249 -25.69 35.85 49.33
C LYS A 249 -26.70 36.97 49.57
N ILE A 250 -27.71 37.09 48.70
CA ILE A 250 -28.77 38.11 48.84
C ILE A 250 -29.51 37.95 50.17
N LYS A 251 -29.90 36.71 50.54
CA LYS A 251 -30.57 36.46 51.83
C LYS A 251 -29.68 36.85 53.00
N PHE A 252 -28.39 36.52 52.94
CA PHE A 252 -27.43 36.86 53.98
C PHE A 252 -27.27 38.38 54.12
N GLU A 253 -27.14 39.12 53.02
CA GLU A 253 -27.09 40.59 53.00
C GLU A 253 -28.34 41.24 53.61
N VAL A 254 -29.53 40.71 53.30
CA VAL A 254 -30.79 41.19 53.89
C VAL A 254 -30.82 40.94 55.41
N HIS A 255 -30.41 39.75 55.87
CA HIS A 255 -30.34 39.45 57.30
C HIS A 255 -29.30 40.31 58.02
N PHE A 256 -28.16 40.54 57.38
CA PHE A 256 -27.10 41.39 57.90
C PHE A 256 -27.57 42.84 58.09
N THR A 257 -28.23 43.42 57.07
CA THR A 257 -28.79 44.78 57.13
C THR A 257 -29.81 44.93 58.26
N LYS A 258 -30.71 43.94 58.44
CA LYS A 258 -31.68 43.94 59.56
C LYS A 258 -31.00 43.89 60.93
N LEU A 259 -29.91 43.13 61.04
CA LEU A 259 -29.15 43.05 62.29
C LEU A 259 -28.46 44.40 62.60
N GLU A 260 -27.90 45.06 61.59
CA GLU A 260 -27.32 46.40 61.75
C GLU A 260 -28.36 47.42 62.20
N GLU A 261 -29.56 47.41 61.63
CA GLU A 261 -30.69 48.26 62.03
C GLU A 261 -31.11 48.00 63.48
N LEU A 262 -31.20 46.72 63.89
CA LEU A 262 -31.54 46.35 65.27
C LEU A 262 -30.47 46.83 66.26
N VAL A 263 -29.19 46.69 65.91
CA VAL A 263 -28.07 47.19 66.72
C VAL A 263 -28.14 48.71 66.85
N LYS A 264 -28.41 49.44 65.76
CA LYS A 264 -28.59 50.91 65.79
C LYS A 264 -29.75 51.31 66.71
N SER A 265 -30.92 50.69 66.55
CA SER A 265 -32.10 50.93 67.40
C SER A 265 -31.80 50.67 68.88
N ASN A 266 -31.14 49.55 69.20
CA ASN A 266 -30.78 49.23 70.57
C ASN A 266 -29.78 50.23 71.17
N ASN A 267 -28.81 50.69 70.39
CA ASN A 267 -27.86 51.71 70.82
C ASN A 267 -28.56 53.05 71.11
N GLU A 268 -29.53 53.45 70.28
CA GLU A 268 -30.36 54.64 70.54
C GLU A 268 -31.18 54.50 71.83
N GLN A 269 -31.82 53.34 72.05
CA GLN A 269 -32.55 53.08 73.31
C GLN A 269 -31.64 53.13 74.53
N ILE A 270 -30.45 52.52 74.47
CA ILE A 270 -29.46 52.58 75.55
C ILE A 270 -29.03 54.01 75.83
N ASN A 271 -28.80 54.82 74.79
CA ASN A 271 -28.43 56.23 74.93
C ASN A 271 -29.56 57.05 75.57
N ASN A 272 -30.82 56.79 75.18
CA ASN A 272 -31.99 57.43 75.79
C ASN A 272 -32.13 57.06 77.27
N LEU A 273 -32.00 55.78 77.62
CA LEU A 273 -32.04 55.31 79.02
C LEU A 273 -30.90 55.92 79.85
N LYS A 274 -29.69 56.00 79.30
CA LYS A 274 -28.55 56.68 79.96
C LYS A 274 -28.89 58.14 80.25
N HIS A 275 -29.45 58.85 79.28
CA HIS A 275 -29.84 60.25 79.44
C HIS A 275 -30.91 60.44 80.52
N GLU A 276 -31.95 59.58 80.53
CA GLU A 276 -32.99 59.60 81.57
C GLU A 276 -32.43 59.32 82.97
N LEU A 277 -31.53 58.35 83.10
CA LEU A 277 -30.90 58.00 84.37
C LEU A 277 -30.05 59.16 84.89
N LEU A 278 -29.31 59.82 84.01
CA LEU A 278 -28.48 60.99 84.34
C LEU A 278 -29.34 62.17 84.82
N LYS A 279 -30.48 62.41 84.15
CA LYS A 279 -31.46 63.42 84.57
C LYS A 279 -32.08 63.10 85.93
N LYS A 280 -32.46 61.84 86.18
CA LYS A 280 -32.98 61.41 87.51
C LYS A 280 -31.94 61.63 88.61
N ASN A 281 -30.68 61.24 88.37
CA ASN A 281 -29.60 61.44 89.33
C ASN A 281 -29.36 62.94 89.63
N GLN A 282 -29.41 63.80 88.60
CA GLN A 282 -29.34 65.25 88.79
C GLN A 282 -30.49 65.79 89.65
N THR A 283 -31.73 65.33 89.42
CA THR A 283 -32.88 65.72 90.22
C THR A 283 -32.78 65.27 91.68
N ILE A 284 -32.39 64.01 91.92
CA ILE A 284 -32.17 63.47 93.27
C ILE A 284 -31.12 64.31 94.00
N LEU A 285 -29.96 64.54 93.38
CA LEU A 285 -28.89 65.35 93.95
C LEU A 285 -29.36 66.79 94.24
N SER A 286 -30.15 67.39 93.34
CA SER A 286 -30.72 68.72 93.56
C SER A 286 -31.68 68.75 94.75
N ASN A 287 -32.52 67.73 94.91
CA ASN A 287 -33.45 67.61 96.03
C ASN A 287 -32.71 67.42 97.35
N ASP A 288 -31.68 66.58 97.39
CA ASP A 288 -30.85 66.34 98.58
C ASP A 288 -30.13 67.64 99.00
N ILE A 289 -29.59 68.40 98.04
CA ILE A 289 -28.99 69.71 98.30
C ILE A 289 -30.02 70.70 98.87
N GLN A 290 -31.25 70.72 98.35
CA GLN A 290 -32.32 71.58 98.87
C GLN A 290 -32.71 71.17 100.30
N HIS A 291 -32.84 69.88 100.58
CA HIS A 291 -33.14 69.37 101.92
C HIS A 291 -32.07 69.78 102.93
N LEU A 292 -30.79 69.56 102.59
CA LEU A 292 -29.65 69.99 103.42
C LEU A 292 -29.65 71.50 103.67
N LYS A 293 -29.98 72.32 102.66
CA LYS A 293 -30.15 73.78 102.85
C LYS A 293 -31.23 74.09 103.90
N ILE A 294 -32.39 73.44 103.81
CA ILE A 294 -33.49 73.63 104.77
C ILE A 294 -33.06 73.22 106.19
N GLU A 295 -32.37 72.09 106.36
CA GLU A 295 -31.87 71.63 107.66
C GLU A 295 -30.86 72.62 108.27
N ILE A 296 -29.93 73.13 107.45
CA ILE A 296 -28.97 74.15 107.87
C ILE A 296 -29.69 75.42 108.35
N ASP A 297 -30.69 75.90 107.59
CA ASP A 297 -31.47 77.09 107.94
C ASP A 297 -32.27 76.90 109.24
N GLN A 298 -32.89 75.74 109.42
CA GLN A 298 -33.61 75.39 110.66
C GLN A 298 -32.67 75.33 111.87
N HIS A 299 -31.49 74.74 111.70
CA HIS A 299 -30.48 74.67 112.75
C HIS A 299 -29.96 76.07 113.12
N HIS A 300 -29.75 76.94 112.13
CA HIS A 300 -29.43 78.36 112.35
C HIS A 300 -30.53 79.08 113.14
N LYS A 301 -31.82 78.92 112.79
CA LYS A 301 -32.96 79.48 113.55
C LYS A 301 -32.99 78.99 115.00
N LYS A 302 -32.79 77.68 115.24
CA LYS A 302 -32.73 77.13 116.61
C LYS A 302 -31.58 77.73 117.43
N LYS A 303 -30.41 77.94 116.83
CA LYS A 303 -29.27 78.61 117.49
C LYS A 303 -29.57 80.06 117.85
N MET A 304 -30.29 80.79 116.99
CA MET A 304 -30.71 82.17 117.27
C MET A 304 -31.72 82.25 118.43
N ASN A 305 -32.63 81.29 118.55
CA ASN A 305 -33.63 81.27 119.63
C ASN A 305 -33.06 80.86 121.01
N LYS A 306 -31.92 80.17 121.08
CA LYS A 306 -31.24 79.83 122.34
C LYS A 306 -30.37 80.96 122.92
N LYS A 307 -30.24 82.09 122.21
CA LYS A 307 -29.45 83.26 122.62
C LYS A 307 -30.31 84.44 123.10
N LYS A 308 -31.60 84.22 123.34
CA LYS A 308 -32.52 85.13 124.02
C LYS A 308 -32.93 84.51 125.35
#